data_AF-A0A482TL95-F1
#
_entry.id   AF-A0A482TL95-F1
#
_cell.length_a   1.000
_cell.length_b   1.000
_cell.length_c   1.000
_cell.angle_alpha   90.00
_cell.angle_beta   90.00
_cell.angle_gamma   90.00
#
_symmetry.space_group_name_H-M   'P 1'
#
loop_
_entity.id
_entity.type
_entity.pdbx_description
1 polymer ?
#
loop_
_entity_poly.entity_id
_entity_poly.type
_entity_poly.pdbx_seq_one_letter_code
_entity_poly.pdbx_strand_id
1 'polypeptide(L)'
;MKRILVPTDFSKHAEDALKAAAQIAKKNGAEIFLLHLLELPNQMNDAVTNGSSIPEVMLFIKKANEKLQKIKEEPHLQGITITTTVQFEKAFDGILSFNKKNKIDLIVMGSHGSSGIEEILIGSNTEKVVRLSDIPVLVIKKNLDTLNIKNIVFASDFSTEIKKPFLKMIEFAKIFDSNLILVMICTPNSFKTTAMGEKTMKNFIADFEVKNYSMQIYNDSNIETGILNFSNTVDADLIGLCTHGRTGLSHFFNGSISEDLVNHAIKPVITFKI
;
A
#
# COMPACT_ATOMS: atom_id res chain seq x y z
N MET A 1 -10.14 -3.63 -9.50
CA MET A 1 -9.03 -4.37 -8.84
C MET A 1 -9.35 -5.86 -8.72
N LYS A 2 -8.69 -6.72 -9.51
CA LYS A 2 -8.89 -8.18 -9.59
C LYS A 2 -7.59 -9.00 -9.48
N ARG A 3 -6.42 -8.37 -9.57
CA ARG A 3 -5.11 -9.03 -9.43
C ARG A 3 -4.32 -8.38 -8.30
N ILE A 4 -4.09 -9.11 -7.22
CA ILE A 4 -3.43 -8.62 -6.02
C ILE A 4 -2.01 -9.19 -5.95
N LEU A 5 -0.99 -8.34 -5.85
CA LEU A 5 0.38 -8.76 -5.56
C LEU A 5 0.62 -8.71 -4.06
N VAL A 6 1.14 -9.80 -3.51
CA VAL A 6 1.64 -9.87 -2.13
C VAL A 6 3.12 -10.26 -2.18
N PRO A 7 4.04 -9.30 -2.02
CA PRO A 7 5.45 -9.59 -1.79
C PRO A 7 5.61 -10.23 -0.40
N THR A 8 6.45 -11.27 -0.30
CA THR A 8 6.72 -11.94 0.97
C THR A 8 8.20 -12.21 1.15
N ASP A 9 8.69 -11.96 2.35
CA ASP A 9 9.98 -12.40 2.88
C ASP A 9 9.81 -13.52 3.92
N PHE A 10 8.60 -14.10 3.99
CA PHE A 10 8.17 -15.09 4.99
C PHE A 10 8.12 -14.56 6.44
N SER A 11 8.16 -13.24 6.64
CA SER A 11 7.97 -12.63 7.96
C SER A 11 6.51 -12.64 8.40
N LYS A 12 6.30 -12.38 9.70
CA LYS A 12 4.97 -12.25 10.29
C LYS A 12 4.14 -11.12 9.65
N HIS A 13 4.77 -9.98 9.39
CA HIS A 13 4.12 -8.84 8.74
C HIS A 13 3.71 -9.16 7.29
N ALA A 14 4.52 -9.93 6.56
CA ALA A 14 4.14 -10.41 5.23
C ALA A 14 2.97 -11.41 5.28
N GLU A 15 2.90 -12.25 6.33
CA GLU A 15 1.75 -13.13 6.57
C GLU A 15 0.47 -12.32 6.87
N ASP A 16 0.56 -11.28 7.70
CA ASP A 16 -0.58 -10.42 8.02
C ASP A 16 -1.10 -9.67 6.78
N ALA A 17 -0.19 -9.22 5.91
CA ALA A 17 -0.53 -8.66 4.60
C ALA A 17 -1.23 -9.69 3.69
N LEU A 18 -0.74 -10.94 3.67
CA LEU A 18 -1.36 -12.02 2.91
C LEU A 18 -2.79 -12.33 3.42
N LYS A 19 -3.00 -12.35 4.74
CA LYS A 19 -4.34 -12.51 5.34
C LYS A 19 -5.29 -11.40 4.92
N ALA A 20 -4.83 -10.14 4.93
CA ALA A 20 -5.63 -9.02 4.46
C ALA A 20 -5.97 -9.15 2.95
N ALA A 21 -4.97 -9.50 2.13
CA ALA A 21 -5.17 -9.74 0.69
C ALA A 21 -6.18 -10.88 0.44
N ALA A 22 -6.14 -11.95 1.24
CA ALA A 22 -7.07 -13.05 1.14
C ALA A 22 -8.51 -12.63 1.42
N GLN A 23 -8.72 -11.76 2.40
CA GLN A 23 -10.04 -11.21 2.72
C GLN A 23 -10.56 -10.31 1.59
N ILE A 24 -9.70 -9.46 1.01
CA ILE A 24 -10.04 -8.65 -0.18
C ILE A 24 -10.43 -9.56 -1.35
N ALA A 25 -9.59 -10.56 -1.65
CA ALA A 25 -9.78 -11.49 -2.75
C ALA A 25 -11.07 -12.29 -2.63
N LYS A 26 -11.43 -12.75 -1.43
CA LYS A 26 -12.72 -13.42 -1.18
C LYS A 26 -13.92 -12.50 -1.42
N LYS A 27 -13.80 -11.22 -1.07
CA LYS A 27 -14.91 -10.25 -1.19
C LYS A 27 -15.20 -9.84 -2.63
N ASN A 28 -14.17 -9.79 -3.49
CA ASN A 28 -14.31 -9.33 -4.87
C ASN A 28 -13.92 -10.38 -5.94
N GLY A 29 -13.57 -11.61 -5.56
CA GLY A 29 -13.13 -12.66 -6.49
C GLY A 29 -11.82 -12.34 -7.20
N ALA A 30 -10.87 -11.68 -6.52
CA ALA A 30 -9.53 -11.44 -7.06
C ALA A 30 -8.64 -12.68 -6.94
N GLU A 31 -7.62 -12.75 -7.78
CA GLU A 31 -6.50 -13.71 -7.63
C GLU A 31 -5.32 -13.06 -6.90
N ILE A 32 -4.51 -13.89 -6.24
CA ILE A 32 -3.31 -13.46 -5.52
C ILE A 32 -2.06 -13.97 -6.24
N PHE A 33 -1.14 -13.05 -6.50
CA PHE A 33 0.23 -13.32 -6.88
C PHE A 33 1.10 -13.22 -5.63
N LEU A 34 1.59 -14.35 -5.13
CA LEU A 34 2.49 -14.40 -3.99
C LEU A 34 3.93 -14.43 -4.51
N LEU A 35 4.68 -13.35 -4.26
CA LEU A 35 6.02 -13.13 -4.83
C LEU A 35 7.08 -13.14 -3.74
N HIS A 36 8.06 -14.04 -3.85
CA HIS A 36 9.26 -14.01 -3.03
C HIS A 36 10.45 -13.54 -3.87
N LEU A 37 11.20 -12.56 -3.35
CA LEU A 37 12.37 -11.99 -4.00
C LEU A 37 13.62 -12.42 -3.24
N LEU A 38 14.51 -13.11 -3.95
CA LEU A 38 15.81 -13.54 -3.44
C LEU A 38 16.87 -12.54 -3.85
N GLU A 39 17.50 -11.90 -2.87
CA GLU A 39 18.71 -11.11 -3.08
C GLU A 39 19.93 -12.01 -2.92
N LEU A 40 20.74 -12.14 -3.97
CA LEU A 40 22.01 -12.86 -3.87
C LEU A 40 23.04 -11.96 -3.18
N PRO A 41 23.83 -12.48 -2.23
CA PRO A 41 25.00 -11.78 -1.72
C PRO A 41 25.91 -11.36 -2.87
N ASN A 42 26.49 -10.15 -2.81
CA ASN A 42 27.32 -9.62 -3.90
C ASN A 42 28.47 -10.57 -4.32
N GLN A 43 29.04 -11.33 -3.37
CA GLN A 43 30.08 -12.33 -3.64
C GLN A 43 29.57 -13.54 -4.45
N MET A 44 28.29 -13.88 -4.33
CA MET A 44 27.66 -14.93 -5.14
C MET A 44 27.32 -14.42 -6.55
N ASN A 45 27.14 -13.12 -6.76
CA ASN A 45 26.82 -12.57 -8.08
C ASN A 45 27.96 -12.83 -9.08
N ASP A 46 29.21 -12.58 -8.67
CA ASP A 46 30.41 -12.88 -9.47
C ASP A 46 30.63 -14.41 -9.64
N ALA A 47 30.26 -15.21 -8.64
CA ALA A 47 30.35 -16.67 -8.71
C ALA A 47 29.26 -17.30 -9.59
N VAL A 48 28.05 -16.72 -9.64
CA VAL A 48 26.96 -17.16 -10.53
C VAL A 48 27.31 -16.85 -11.98
N THR A 49 27.90 -15.68 -12.27
CA THR A 49 28.43 -15.38 -13.60
C THR A 49 29.56 -16.32 -14.02
N ASN A 50 30.29 -16.87 -13.04
CA ASN A 50 31.38 -17.84 -13.25
C ASN A 50 30.94 -19.31 -13.08
N GLY A 51 29.64 -19.58 -12.87
CA GLY A 51 29.06 -20.94 -12.80
C GLY A 51 29.35 -21.76 -11.53
N SER A 52 30.09 -21.23 -10.55
CA SER A 52 30.60 -21.99 -9.40
C SER A 52 29.65 -22.08 -8.19
N SER A 53 28.55 -21.31 -8.19
CA SER A 53 27.56 -21.28 -7.09
C SER A 53 26.14 -21.77 -7.48
N ILE A 54 25.96 -22.28 -8.70
CA ILE A 54 24.66 -22.73 -9.25
C ILE A 54 23.92 -23.72 -8.32
N PRO A 55 24.56 -24.76 -7.73
CA PRO A 55 23.86 -25.71 -6.87
C PRO A 55 23.26 -25.07 -5.61
N GLU A 56 23.95 -24.10 -5.02
CA GLU A 56 23.51 -23.43 -3.79
C GLU A 56 22.32 -22.50 -4.06
N VAL A 57 22.37 -21.75 -5.16
CA VAL A 57 21.27 -20.91 -5.64
C VAL A 57 20.02 -21.74 -5.92
N MET A 58 20.16 -22.88 -6.59
CA MET A 58 19.06 -23.81 -6.85
C MET A 58 18.45 -24.37 -5.56
N LEU A 59 19.26 -24.59 -4.53
CA LEU A 59 18.78 -25.01 -3.21
C LEU A 59 17.94 -23.91 -2.53
N PHE A 60 18.35 -22.64 -2.62
CA PHE A 60 17.55 -21.52 -2.10
C PHE A 60 16.21 -21.39 -2.82
N ILE A 61 16.19 -21.51 -4.16
CA ILE A 61 14.95 -21.50 -4.95
C ILE A 61 14.03 -22.64 -4.51
N LYS A 62 14.56 -23.85 -4.36
CA LYS A 62 13.78 -25.01 -3.96
C LYS A 62 13.13 -24.79 -2.60
N LYS A 63 13.91 -24.34 -1.61
CA LYS A 63 13.41 -24.03 -0.26
C LYS A 63 12.36 -22.92 -0.27
N ALA A 64 12.56 -21.86 -1.05
CA ALA A 64 11.59 -20.78 -1.17
C ALA A 64 10.28 -21.27 -1.80
N ASN A 65 10.35 -22.07 -2.87
CA ASN A 65 9.16 -22.66 -3.49
C ASN A 65 8.42 -23.60 -2.54
N GLU A 66 9.14 -24.46 -1.79
CA GLU A 66 8.53 -25.33 -0.78
C GLU A 66 7.78 -24.51 0.30
N LYS A 67 8.36 -23.40 0.77
CA LYS A 67 7.69 -22.49 1.70
C LYS A 67 6.45 -21.86 1.07
N LEU A 68 6.53 -21.38 -0.16
CA LEU A 68 5.39 -20.80 -0.86
C LEU A 68 4.24 -21.81 -1.09
N GLN A 69 4.56 -23.07 -1.40
CA GLN A 69 3.54 -24.12 -1.53
C GLN A 69 2.86 -24.41 -0.19
N LYS A 70 3.62 -24.50 0.90
CA LYS A 70 3.04 -24.63 2.25
C LYS A 70 2.11 -23.47 2.60
N ILE A 71 2.55 -22.24 2.34
CA ILE A 71 1.72 -21.05 2.57
C ILE A 71 0.43 -21.12 1.76
N LYS A 72 0.48 -21.57 0.50
CA LYS A 72 -0.71 -21.69 -0.36
C LYS A 72 -1.77 -22.64 0.21
N GLU A 73 -1.37 -23.61 1.03
CA GLU A 73 -2.26 -24.58 1.68
C GLU A 73 -2.94 -24.04 2.95
N GLU A 74 -2.59 -22.83 3.40
CA GLU A 74 -3.14 -22.24 4.62
C GLU A 74 -4.67 -22.05 4.56
N PRO A 75 -5.43 -22.32 5.64
CA PRO A 75 -6.90 -22.29 5.62
C PRO A 75 -7.49 -20.94 5.17
N HIS A 76 -6.83 -19.84 5.51
CA HIS A 76 -7.30 -18.50 5.14
C HIS A 76 -7.22 -18.23 3.63
N LEU A 77 -6.50 -19.06 2.86
CA LEU A 77 -6.33 -18.97 1.41
C LEU A 77 -7.25 -19.90 0.61
N GLN A 78 -7.98 -20.79 1.27
CA GLN A 78 -8.88 -21.72 0.61
C GLN A 78 -9.92 -20.96 -0.25
N GLY A 79 -10.14 -21.45 -1.47
CA GLY A 79 -11.07 -20.89 -2.44
C GLY A 79 -10.54 -19.71 -3.25
N ILE A 80 -9.26 -19.36 -3.10
CA ILE A 80 -8.60 -18.26 -3.82
C ILE A 80 -7.65 -18.83 -4.87
N THR A 81 -7.64 -18.26 -6.08
CA THR A 81 -6.61 -18.55 -7.08
C THR A 81 -5.30 -17.92 -6.67
N ILE A 82 -4.28 -18.74 -6.42
CA ILE A 82 -2.95 -18.27 -5.99
C ILE A 82 -1.85 -18.76 -6.92
N THR A 83 -1.11 -17.79 -7.47
CA THR A 83 0.09 -18.01 -8.27
C THR A 83 1.32 -17.63 -7.44
N THR A 84 2.21 -18.59 -7.21
CA THR A 84 3.46 -18.40 -6.45
C THR A 84 4.63 -18.17 -7.39
N THR A 85 5.47 -17.17 -7.12
CA THR A 85 6.67 -16.89 -7.93
C THR A 85 7.88 -16.61 -7.03
N VAL A 86 9.03 -17.16 -7.40
CA VAL A 86 10.35 -16.81 -6.82
C VAL A 86 11.15 -16.11 -7.92
N GLN A 87 11.71 -14.93 -7.65
CA GLN A 87 12.60 -14.23 -8.60
C GLN A 87 13.91 -13.81 -7.93
N PHE A 88 14.97 -13.69 -8.73
CA PHE A 88 16.24 -13.10 -8.32
C PHE A 88 16.28 -11.65 -8.77
N GLU A 89 15.92 -10.77 -7.86
CA GLU A 89 15.98 -9.34 -8.11
C GLU A 89 15.98 -8.63 -6.75
N LYS A 90 16.52 -7.41 -6.71
CA LYS A 90 16.31 -6.56 -5.53
C LYS A 90 14.82 -6.37 -5.31
N ALA A 91 14.41 -6.35 -4.05
CA ALA A 91 13.00 -6.43 -3.71
C ALA A 91 12.14 -5.36 -4.41
N PHE A 92 12.62 -4.12 -4.43
CA PHE A 92 11.93 -3.02 -5.08
C PHE A 92 11.82 -3.17 -6.61
N ASP A 93 12.92 -3.49 -7.28
CA ASP A 93 12.98 -3.60 -8.74
C ASP A 93 12.13 -4.78 -9.24
N GLY A 94 12.19 -5.91 -8.54
CA GLY A 94 11.37 -7.09 -8.82
C GLY A 94 9.87 -6.86 -8.69
N ILE A 95 9.43 -6.10 -7.68
CA ILE A 95 8.01 -5.74 -7.54
C ILE A 95 7.54 -4.91 -8.74
N LEU A 96 8.30 -3.89 -9.14
CA LEU A 96 7.91 -3.03 -10.26
C LEU A 96 7.92 -3.77 -11.61
N SER A 97 8.94 -4.61 -11.85
CA SER A 97 9.03 -5.43 -13.07
C SER A 97 7.87 -6.43 -13.15
N PHE A 98 7.55 -7.08 -12.03
CA PHE A 98 6.44 -8.02 -11.91
C PHE A 98 5.08 -7.35 -12.17
N ASN A 99 4.88 -6.15 -11.63
CA ASN A 99 3.63 -5.39 -11.80
C ASN A 99 3.32 -5.10 -13.26
N LYS A 100 4.32 -4.61 -14.02
CA LYS A 100 4.18 -4.29 -15.44
C LYS A 100 3.84 -5.53 -16.27
N LYS A 101 4.51 -6.66 -15.98
CA LYS A 101 4.30 -7.93 -16.70
C LYS A 101 2.93 -8.55 -16.40
N ASN A 102 2.51 -8.50 -15.14
CA ASN A 102 1.33 -9.21 -14.66
C ASN A 102 0.12 -8.31 -14.43
N LYS A 103 0.10 -7.08 -14.95
CA LYS A 103 -1.06 -6.15 -14.88
C LYS A 103 -1.71 -6.14 -13.48
N ILE A 104 -0.89 -5.96 -12.45
CA ILE A 104 -1.32 -5.96 -11.06
C ILE A 104 -2.17 -4.72 -10.80
N ASP A 105 -3.28 -4.86 -10.05
CA ASP A 105 -4.20 -3.76 -9.74
C ASP A 105 -4.01 -3.20 -8.32
N LEU A 106 -3.49 -4.02 -7.41
CA LEU A 106 -3.26 -3.67 -6.01
C LEU A 106 -2.05 -4.43 -5.47
N ILE A 107 -1.16 -3.73 -4.78
CA ILE A 107 -0.08 -4.35 -3.99
C ILE A 107 -0.52 -4.32 -2.52
N VAL A 108 -0.43 -5.46 -1.83
CA VAL A 108 -0.66 -5.54 -0.38
C VAL A 108 0.65 -5.95 0.28
N MET A 109 1.17 -5.10 1.17
CA MET A 109 2.47 -5.31 1.82
C MET A 109 2.36 -5.18 3.33
N GLY A 110 3.22 -5.91 4.04
CA GLY A 110 3.48 -5.65 5.44
C GLY A 110 4.22 -4.32 5.60
N SER A 111 4.05 -3.67 6.76
CA SER A 111 4.82 -2.45 7.07
C SER A 111 6.32 -2.72 7.16
N HIS A 112 6.74 -3.88 7.66
CA HIS A 112 8.13 -4.31 7.77
C HIS A 112 8.34 -5.73 7.26
N GLY A 113 9.61 -6.09 7.14
CA GLY A 113 10.05 -7.47 6.93
C GLY A 113 10.65 -8.08 8.19
N SER A 114 11.39 -9.18 8.00
CA SER A 114 12.04 -9.95 9.07
C SER A 114 13.16 -9.21 9.83
N SER A 115 13.60 -8.06 9.34
CA SER A 115 14.69 -7.25 9.92
C SER A 115 14.22 -5.96 10.60
N GLY A 116 12.91 -5.70 10.66
CA GLY A 116 12.36 -4.47 11.23
C GLY A 116 12.36 -4.46 12.76
N ILE A 117 12.51 -3.27 13.35
CA ILE A 117 12.27 -3.04 14.79
C ILE A 117 10.75 -3.05 15.00
N GLU A 118 10.26 -3.80 15.98
CA GLU A 118 8.88 -4.32 16.03
C GLU A 118 7.74 -3.28 16.09
N GLU A 119 7.98 -1.99 16.37
CA GLU A 119 6.85 -1.16 16.84
C GLU A 119 6.50 0.14 16.09
N ILE A 120 7.36 0.79 15.28
CA ILE A 120 7.01 2.16 14.79
C ILE A 120 7.36 2.48 13.33
N LEU A 121 8.40 1.94 12.70
CA LEU A 121 8.81 2.45 11.38
C LEU A 121 8.10 1.70 10.23
N ILE A 122 8.54 1.87 8.99
CA ILE A 122 8.26 0.96 7.88
C ILE A 122 9.58 0.48 7.32
N GLY A 123 9.58 -0.73 6.76
CA GLY A 123 10.74 -1.29 6.09
C GLY A 123 11.08 -0.47 4.86
N SER A 124 12.38 -0.31 4.60
CA SER A 124 12.91 0.45 3.46
C SER A 124 12.40 -0.03 2.10
N ASN A 125 12.03 -1.30 1.96
CA ASN A 125 11.39 -1.82 0.76
C ASN A 125 9.94 -1.34 0.62
N THR A 126 9.15 -1.43 1.70
CA THR A 126 7.76 -0.94 1.72
C THR A 126 7.72 0.56 1.44
N GLU A 127 8.59 1.35 2.07
CA GLU A 127 8.74 2.80 1.83
C GLU A 127 8.98 3.11 0.35
N LYS A 128 9.96 2.45 -0.28
CA LYS A 128 10.28 2.65 -1.69
C LYS A 128 9.10 2.28 -2.59
N VAL A 129 8.40 1.17 -2.31
CA VAL A 129 7.23 0.75 -3.09
C VAL A 129 6.09 1.75 -2.95
N VAL A 130 5.77 2.19 -1.73
CA VAL A 130 4.75 3.23 -1.45
C VAL A 130 5.05 4.52 -2.23
N ARG A 131 6.31 4.94 -2.27
CA ARG A 131 6.71 6.20 -2.91
C ARG A 131 6.72 6.12 -4.44
N LEU A 132 7.09 4.97 -5.01
CA LEU A 132 7.45 4.89 -6.43
C LEU A 132 6.50 4.06 -7.29
N SER A 133 5.64 3.23 -6.68
CA SER A 133 4.70 2.36 -7.39
C SER A 133 3.62 3.13 -8.13
N ASP A 134 3.41 2.82 -9.40
CA ASP A 134 2.28 3.32 -10.19
C ASP A 134 0.95 2.59 -9.87
N ILE A 135 1.03 1.50 -9.09
CA ILE A 135 -0.07 0.67 -8.62
C ILE A 135 -0.39 1.04 -7.17
N PRO A 136 -1.68 1.10 -6.77
CA PRO A 136 -2.06 1.32 -5.37
C PRO A 136 -1.36 0.36 -4.43
N VAL A 137 -0.87 0.87 -3.29
CA VAL A 137 -0.17 0.08 -2.28
C VAL A 137 -0.94 0.15 -0.98
N LEU A 138 -1.47 -0.99 -0.52
CA LEU A 138 -2.08 -1.13 0.79
C LEU A 138 -1.05 -1.69 1.78
N VAL A 139 -0.75 -0.90 2.80
CA VAL A 139 0.18 -1.27 3.87
C VAL A 139 -0.59 -1.76 5.08
N ILE A 140 -0.25 -2.96 5.55
CA ILE A 140 -0.83 -3.62 6.72
C ILE A 140 0.23 -3.66 7.82
N LYS A 141 -0.06 -3.02 8.96
CA LYS A 141 0.88 -2.97 10.10
C LYS A 141 0.79 -4.11 11.07
N LYS A 142 -0.43 -4.61 11.28
CA LYS A 142 -0.73 -5.65 12.24
C LYS A 142 -1.78 -6.57 11.67
N ASN A 143 -1.83 -7.79 12.19
CA ASN A 143 -2.89 -8.72 11.87
C ASN A 143 -4.27 -8.09 12.11
N LEU A 144 -5.15 -8.28 11.14
CA LEU A 144 -6.55 -7.86 11.19
C LEU A 144 -7.41 -9.12 11.09
N ASP A 145 -7.93 -9.57 12.23
CA ASP A 145 -8.77 -10.77 12.30
C ASP A 145 -9.96 -10.69 11.34
N THR A 146 -10.50 -9.49 11.13
CA THR A 146 -11.47 -9.20 10.08
C THR A 146 -11.18 -7.84 9.46
N LEU A 147 -11.02 -7.81 8.15
CA LEU A 147 -10.83 -6.62 7.35
C LEU A 147 -12.21 -6.12 6.89
N ASN A 148 -12.83 -5.29 7.72
CA ASN A 148 -14.10 -4.65 7.42
C ASN A 148 -13.91 -3.14 7.30
N ILE A 149 -13.73 -2.65 6.08
CA ILE A 149 -13.39 -1.26 5.82
C ILE A 149 -14.68 -0.48 5.57
N LYS A 150 -15.31 0.07 6.61
CA LYS A 150 -16.55 0.84 6.49
C LYS A 150 -16.28 2.32 6.24
N ASN A 151 -15.37 2.92 7.00
CA ASN A 151 -15.03 4.34 6.90
C ASN A 151 -13.62 4.50 6.34
N ILE A 152 -13.51 5.16 5.19
CA ILE A 152 -12.22 5.47 4.59
C ILE A 152 -12.01 6.98 4.60
N VAL A 153 -10.96 7.43 5.29
CA VAL A 153 -10.52 8.82 5.20
C VAL A 153 -9.62 8.96 3.99
N PHE A 154 -9.98 9.83 3.04
CA PHE A 154 -9.11 10.20 1.92
C PHE A 154 -8.64 11.64 2.09
N ALA A 155 -7.37 11.81 2.47
CA ALA A 155 -6.79 13.12 2.73
C ALA A 155 -6.09 13.67 1.49
N SER A 156 -6.46 14.90 1.10
CA SER A 156 -5.93 15.54 -0.11
C SER A 156 -6.11 17.06 -0.08
N ASP A 157 -5.36 17.76 -0.93
CA ASP A 157 -5.62 19.15 -1.29
C ASP A 157 -6.69 19.30 -2.38
N PHE A 158 -7.14 18.17 -2.96
CA PHE A 158 -8.13 18.04 -4.02
C PHE A 158 -7.79 18.83 -5.29
N SER A 159 -6.49 18.91 -5.60
CA SER A 159 -6.01 19.46 -6.87
C SER A 159 -6.39 18.57 -8.06
N THR A 160 -6.20 19.07 -9.27
CA THR A 160 -6.61 18.35 -10.50
C THR A 160 -5.84 17.06 -10.75
N GLU A 161 -4.59 16.97 -10.31
CA GLU A 161 -3.74 15.78 -10.47
C GLU A 161 -4.23 14.57 -9.64
N ILE A 162 -4.98 14.85 -8.55
CA ILE A 162 -5.55 13.83 -7.65
C ILE A 162 -6.69 13.06 -8.31
N LYS A 163 -7.29 13.57 -9.41
CA LYS A 163 -8.46 12.96 -10.04
C LYS A 163 -8.22 11.51 -10.45
N LYS A 164 -7.06 11.22 -11.06
CA LYS A 164 -6.71 9.87 -11.52
C LYS A 164 -6.44 8.89 -10.35
N PRO A 165 -5.62 9.25 -9.34
CA PRO A 165 -5.54 8.51 -8.08
C PRO A 165 -6.90 8.23 -7.43
N PHE A 166 -7.77 9.23 -7.38
CA PHE A 166 -9.05 9.13 -6.70
C PHE A 166 -10.03 8.17 -7.39
N LEU A 167 -9.96 7.99 -8.72
CA LEU A 167 -10.71 6.91 -9.39
C LEU A 167 -10.36 5.53 -8.82
N LYS A 168 -9.07 5.27 -8.57
CA LYS A 168 -8.62 4.02 -7.96
C LYS A 168 -9.09 3.90 -6.50
N MET A 169 -9.15 5.01 -5.77
CA MET A 169 -9.76 5.04 -4.43
C MET A 169 -11.24 4.65 -4.46
N ILE A 170 -12.02 5.19 -5.40
CA ILE A 170 -13.43 4.83 -5.59
C ILE A 170 -13.56 3.33 -5.91
N GLU A 171 -12.73 2.80 -6.81
CA GLU A 171 -12.72 1.36 -7.13
C GLU A 171 -12.41 0.49 -5.90
N PHE A 172 -11.48 0.91 -5.06
CA PHE A 172 -11.15 0.20 -3.82
C PHE A 172 -12.31 0.25 -2.82
N ALA A 173 -12.88 1.43 -2.57
CA ALA A 173 -14.00 1.62 -1.65
C ALA A 173 -15.24 0.78 -2.03
N LYS A 174 -15.49 0.59 -3.33
CA LYS A 174 -16.56 -0.28 -3.84
C LYS A 174 -16.42 -1.75 -3.44
N ILE A 175 -15.20 -2.25 -3.19
CA ILE A 175 -15.00 -3.63 -2.71
C ILE A 175 -15.68 -3.83 -1.35
N PHE A 176 -15.67 -2.79 -0.52
CA PHE A 176 -16.18 -2.85 0.84
C PHE A 176 -17.55 -2.20 1.03
N ASP A 177 -18.05 -1.48 0.02
CA ASP A 177 -19.22 -0.58 0.14
C ASP A 177 -18.98 0.51 1.20
N SER A 178 -17.75 1.05 1.21
CA SER A 178 -17.30 2.01 2.22
C SER A 178 -17.91 3.40 2.04
N ASN A 179 -18.05 4.11 3.15
CA ASN A 179 -18.21 5.55 3.22
C ASN A 179 -16.85 6.25 3.02
N LEU A 180 -16.76 7.14 2.03
CA LEU A 180 -15.58 7.96 1.76
C LEU A 180 -15.67 9.29 2.49
N ILE A 181 -14.79 9.51 3.47
CA ILE A 181 -14.65 10.78 4.19
C ILE A 181 -13.50 11.55 3.54
N LEU A 182 -13.84 12.50 2.67
CA LEU A 182 -12.88 13.37 2.01
C LEU A 182 -12.46 14.45 3.00
N VAL A 183 -11.16 14.56 3.30
CA VAL A 183 -10.65 15.56 4.25
C VAL A 183 -9.58 16.44 3.64
N MET A 184 -9.76 17.75 3.79
CA MET A 184 -8.71 18.74 3.53
C MET A 184 -8.14 19.21 4.87
N ILE A 185 -6.84 18.98 5.09
CA ILE A 185 -6.17 19.54 6.26
C ILE A 185 -5.75 20.97 5.98
N CYS A 186 -6.20 21.89 6.81
CA CYS A 186 -5.84 23.30 6.78
C CYS A 186 -4.83 23.57 7.90
N THR A 187 -3.64 24.05 7.54
CA THR A 187 -2.58 24.39 8.49
C THR A 187 -2.29 25.89 8.46
N PRO A 188 -1.65 26.46 9.49
CA PRO A 188 -1.25 27.87 9.47
C PRO A 188 -0.41 28.26 8.24
N ASN A 189 0.44 27.34 7.76
CA ASN A 189 1.34 27.57 6.62
C ASN A 189 0.66 27.35 5.25
N SER A 190 -0.54 26.76 5.22
CA SER A 190 -1.32 26.50 4.01
C SER A 190 -2.78 26.84 4.25
N PHE A 191 -3.02 28.02 4.85
CA PHE A 191 -4.35 28.44 5.24
C PHE A 191 -5.28 28.57 4.03
N LYS A 192 -6.46 27.93 4.13
CA LYS A 192 -7.57 28.10 3.20
C LYS A 192 -8.82 28.43 4.01
N THR A 193 -9.58 29.42 3.57
CA THR A 193 -10.89 29.67 4.19
C THR A 193 -11.80 28.47 3.97
N THR A 194 -12.70 28.20 4.92
CA THR A 194 -13.68 27.11 4.80
C THR A 194 -14.44 27.17 3.48
N ALA A 195 -14.88 28.36 3.07
CA ALA A 195 -15.57 28.56 1.79
C ALA A 195 -14.72 28.16 0.58
N MET A 196 -13.41 28.48 0.58
CA MET A 196 -12.51 28.11 -0.51
C MET A 196 -12.21 26.62 -0.53
N GLY A 197 -11.98 26.01 0.65
CA GLY A 197 -11.77 24.57 0.77
C GLY A 197 -13.00 23.79 0.30
N GLU A 198 -14.20 24.16 0.76
CA GLU A 198 -15.44 23.52 0.35
C GLU A 198 -15.70 23.65 -1.14
N LYS A 199 -15.48 24.85 -1.72
CA LYS A 199 -15.60 25.05 -3.17
C LYS A 199 -14.64 24.14 -3.93
N THR A 200 -13.40 24.01 -3.47
CA THR A 200 -12.39 23.13 -4.07
C THR A 200 -12.86 21.68 -4.05
N MET A 201 -13.30 21.18 -2.90
CA MET A 201 -13.76 19.80 -2.73
C MET A 201 -15.05 19.52 -3.53
N LYS A 202 -16.01 20.45 -3.53
CA LYS A 202 -17.26 20.35 -4.31
C LYS A 202 -16.96 20.27 -5.81
N ASN A 203 -16.09 21.14 -6.32
CA ASN A 203 -15.68 21.12 -7.72
C ASN A 203 -14.93 19.83 -8.07
N PHE A 204 -14.09 19.33 -7.16
CA PHE A 204 -13.38 18.08 -7.35
C PHE A 204 -14.32 16.88 -7.43
N ILE A 205 -15.24 16.73 -6.45
CA ILE A 205 -16.10 15.56 -6.35
C ILE A 205 -17.20 15.54 -7.43
N ALA A 206 -17.56 16.71 -7.99
CA ALA A 206 -18.55 16.82 -9.07
C ALA A 206 -18.18 16.04 -10.34
N ASP A 207 -16.90 15.76 -10.55
CA ASP A 207 -16.42 14.97 -11.70
C ASP A 207 -16.61 13.45 -11.51
N PHE A 208 -17.10 13.00 -10.35
CA PHE A 208 -17.18 11.59 -9.99
C PHE A 208 -18.57 11.18 -9.54
N GLU A 209 -18.99 9.99 -9.97
CA GLU A 209 -20.20 9.34 -9.47
C GLU A 209 -19.92 8.57 -8.17
N VAL A 210 -19.91 9.29 -7.04
CA VAL A 210 -19.74 8.72 -5.70
C VAL A 210 -21.03 8.90 -4.89
N LYS A 211 -21.60 7.80 -4.39
CA LYS A 211 -22.86 7.81 -3.64
C LYS A 211 -22.68 8.04 -2.14
N ASN A 212 -21.68 7.40 -1.54
CA ASN A 212 -21.48 7.39 -0.10
C ASN A 212 -20.20 8.16 0.23
N TYR A 213 -20.33 9.48 0.40
CA TYR A 213 -19.22 10.32 0.80
C TYR A 213 -19.66 11.49 1.69
N SER A 214 -18.67 12.02 2.42
CA SER A 214 -18.77 13.28 3.15
C SER A 214 -17.50 14.10 2.92
N MET A 215 -17.59 15.41 3.15
CA MET A 215 -16.47 16.34 2.99
C MET A 215 -16.22 17.05 4.31
N GLN A 216 -14.97 17.12 4.73
CA GLN A 216 -14.56 17.79 5.97
C GLN A 216 -13.32 18.65 5.73
N ILE A 217 -13.29 19.80 6.38
CA ILE A 217 -12.09 20.62 6.53
C ILE A 217 -11.66 20.49 7.98
N TYR A 218 -10.40 20.09 8.21
CA TYR A 218 -9.88 19.87 9.54
C TYR A 218 -8.65 20.76 9.76
N ASN A 219 -8.64 21.51 10.85
CA ASN A 219 -7.56 22.43 11.19
C ASN A 219 -6.57 21.76 12.12
N ASP A 220 -5.28 21.80 11.79
CA ASP A 220 -4.22 21.33 12.67
C ASP A 220 -2.92 22.11 12.40
N SER A 221 -1.93 21.95 13.27
CA SER A 221 -0.60 22.53 13.16
C SER A 221 0.22 21.94 12.01
N ASN A 222 0.06 20.64 11.74
CA ASN A 222 0.76 19.88 10.70
C ASN A 222 -0.25 19.00 9.94
N ILE A 223 -0.03 18.82 8.64
CA ILE A 223 -0.86 17.97 7.79
C ILE A 223 -0.90 16.53 8.32
N GLU A 224 0.25 15.93 8.62
CA GLU A 224 0.34 14.54 9.06
C GLU A 224 -0.44 14.33 10.36
N THR A 225 -0.14 15.14 11.38
CA THR A 225 -0.83 15.11 12.68
C THR A 225 -2.33 15.36 12.50
N GLY A 226 -2.71 16.29 11.63
CA GLY A 226 -4.11 16.55 11.30
C GLY A 226 -4.81 15.35 10.67
N ILE A 227 -4.17 14.64 9.75
CA ILE A 227 -4.71 13.40 9.15
C ILE A 227 -4.89 12.33 10.24
N LEU A 228 -3.89 12.11 11.09
CA LEU A 228 -3.96 11.11 12.17
C LEU A 228 -5.06 11.44 13.18
N ASN A 229 -5.08 12.69 13.67
CA ASN A 229 -6.07 13.16 14.64
C ASN A 229 -7.49 13.05 14.10
N PHE A 230 -7.71 13.51 12.86
CA PHE A 230 -9.00 13.40 12.21
C PHE A 230 -9.42 11.94 12.00
N SER A 231 -8.51 11.10 11.50
CA SER A 231 -8.78 9.67 11.25
C SER A 231 -9.11 8.90 12.53
N ASN A 232 -8.53 9.30 13.67
CA ASN A 232 -8.90 8.76 14.98
C ASN A 232 -10.27 9.28 15.44
N THR A 233 -10.53 10.58 15.26
CA THR A 233 -11.80 11.22 15.64
C THR A 233 -13.02 10.60 14.96
N VAL A 234 -12.90 10.28 13.67
CA VAL A 234 -14.00 9.67 12.88
C VAL A 234 -14.00 8.15 12.90
N ASP A 235 -13.12 7.54 13.70
CA ASP A 235 -12.88 6.10 13.76
C ASP A 235 -12.75 5.46 12.36
N ALA A 236 -11.83 6.01 11.55
CA ALA A 236 -11.54 5.48 10.22
C ALA A 236 -11.03 4.02 10.28
N ASP A 237 -11.42 3.17 9.35
CA ASP A 237 -10.86 1.82 9.22
C ASP A 237 -9.59 1.82 8.37
N LEU A 238 -9.44 2.82 7.50
CA LEU A 238 -8.33 2.95 6.56
C LEU A 238 -8.12 4.41 6.16
N ILE A 239 -6.86 4.76 5.91
CA ILE A 239 -6.46 6.09 5.41
C ILE A 239 -5.95 5.97 3.97
N GLY A 240 -6.51 6.77 3.07
CA GLY A 240 -6.11 6.90 1.68
C GLY A 240 -5.36 8.21 1.43
N LEU A 241 -4.20 8.10 0.76
CA LEU A 241 -3.31 9.23 0.46
C LEU A 241 -2.79 9.17 -0.96
N CYS A 242 -2.35 10.31 -1.47
CA CYS A 242 -1.62 10.38 -2.73
C CYS A 242 -0.12 10.61 -2.50
N THR A 243 0.73 9.94 -3.30
CA THR A 243 2.19 10.04 -3.23
C THR A 243 2.77 10.72 -4.46
N HIS A 244 3.79 11.54 -4.26
CA HIS A 244 4.61 12.11 -5.34
C HIS A 244 5.87 11.27 -5.51
N GLY A 245 6.10 10.77 -6.72
CA GLY A 245 7.22 9.87 -7.03
C GLY A 245 8.59 10.53 -7.17
N ARG A 246 8.75 11.83 -6.90
CA ARG A 246 10.04 12.55 -7.09
C ARG A 246 10.41 13.44 -5.90
N THR A 247 11.72 13.42 -5.64
CA THR A 247 12.57 14.20 -4.71
C THR A 247 12.28 14.08 -3.22
N GLY A 248 13.05 13.21 -2.57
CA GLY A 248 13.55 13.51 -1.24
C GLY A 248 14.26 14.86 -1.28
N LEU A 249 13.89 15.73 -0.34
CA LEU A 249 14.30 17.13 -0.18
C LEU A 249 13.93 18.05 -1.37
N SER A 250 13.16 19.09 -1.02
CA SER A 250 12.91 20.34 -1.76
C SER A 250 11.67 20.40 -2.69
N HIS A 251 10.50 20.66 -2.11
CA HIS A 251 9.73 21.92 -2.26
C HIS A 251 8.21 21.68 -2.26
N PHE A 252 7.58 22.03 -1.13
CA PHE A 252 6.19 22.48 -0.99
C PHE A 252 5.09 21.61 -1.60
N PHE A 253 5.13 20.31 -1.29
CA PHE A 253 4.03 19.39 -0.93
C PHE A 253 4.74 18.05 -0.70
N ASN A 254 5.44 17.97 0.44
CA ASN A 254 6.57 17.05 0.60
C ASN A 254 6.12 15.59 0.68
N GLY A 255 6.75 14.73 -0.12
CA GLY A 255 6.63 13.27 -0.07
C GLY A 255 6.96 12.61 1.27
N SER A 256 7.25 13.38 2.34
CA SER A 256 7.36 12.86 3.70
C SER A 256 6.00 12.55 4.30
N ILE A 257 4.90 13.27 4.01
CA ILE A 257 3.62 13.04 4.73
C ILE A 257 3.08 11.63 4.51
N SER A 258 3.16 11.10 3.29
CA SER A 258 2.73 9.71 3.07
C SER A 258 3.67 8.71 3.72
N GLU A 259 4.98 8.99 3.75
CA GLU A 259 5.98 8.15 4.40
C GLU A 259 5.82 8.18 5.93
N ASP A 260 5.83 9.38 6.52
CA ASP A 260 5.60 9.68 7.93
C ASP A 260 4.24 9.13 8.39
N LEU A 261 3.16 9.30 7.61
CA LEU A 261 1.86 8.73 7.98
C LEU A 261 1.87 7.20 7.88
N VAL A 262 2.47 6.63 6.84
CA VAL A 262 2.64 5.18 6.75
C VAL A 262 3.53 4.66 7.89
N ASN A 263 4.46 5.45 8.43
CA ASN A 263 5.24 5.16 9.64
C ASN A 263 4.42 5.29 10.93
N HIS A 264 3.60 6.32 11.11
CA HIS A 264 2.97 6.61 12.40
C HIS A 264 1.51 6.14 12.52
N ALA A 265 0.79 5.90 11.42
CA ALA A 265 -0.61 5.47 11.47
C ALA A 265 -0.74 4.01 11.91
N ILE A 266 -1.45 3.73 13.00
CA ILE A 266 -1.74 2.34 13.41
C ILE A 266 -2.73 1.66 12.43
N LYS A 267 -3.56 2.47 11.77
CA LYS A 267 -4.57 2.04 10.80
C LYS A 267 -3.92 1.68 9.46
N PRO A 268 -4.49 0.73 8.69
CA PRO A 268 -4.07 0.48 7.31
C PRO A 268 -4.03 1.75 6.48
N VAL A 269 -3.00 1.87 5.65
CA VAL A 269 -2.82 3.00 4.75
C VAL A 269 -2.77 2.50 3.31
N ILE A 270 -3.61 3.08 2.44
CA ILE A 270 -3.52 2.87 0.99
C ILE A 270 -2.95 4.13 0.33
N THR A 271 -1.96 3.95 -0.53
CA THR A 271 -1.35 5.06 -1.26
C THR A 271 -1.55 4.95 -2.75
N PHE A 272 -1.67 6.09 -3.41
CA PHE A 272 -1.86 6.21 -4.85
C PHE A 272 -0.87 7.22 -5.42
N LYS A 273 -0.03 6.80 -6.36
CA LYS A 273 0.88 7.74 -7.02
C LYS A 273 0.13 8.68 -7.96
N ILE A 274 0.48 9.97 -7.85
CA ILE A 274 0.05 11.06 -8.74
C ILE A 274 0.76 10.94 -10.09
#